data_AF-A0A3M4I8D5-F1
#
_entry.id   AF-A0A3M4I8D5-F1
#
_cell.length_a   1.000
_cell.length_b   1.000
_cell.length_c   1.000
_cell.angle_alpha   90.00
_cell.angle_beta   90.00
_cell.angle_gamma   90.00
#
_symmetry.space_group_name_H-M   'P 1'
#
loop_
_entity.id
_entity.type
_entity.pdbx_description
1 polymer ?
#
loop_
_entity_poly.entity_id
_entity_poly.type
_entity_poly.pdbx_seq_one_letter_code
_entity_poly.pdbx_strand_id
1 'polypeptide(L)'
;MVRRFRAWLLAGALSLVGTHAFASLKLELHTDGLDAPQQQASQTLLDETMHALPPSFVEALDRTVEVSWSSDMPQNAYGQAAGPYQLYLNSHLLASLTDGSAATAQTGRPHGTVRQELLATVLHELTHVYDRARLWSPSERAAIFRCTSRSSSLGKVGLPDDCRGQTERRFTLSDDPRLLDLAGWQQYVGRRGEREEHNGQVARSPDIYETTSPLEFVAVNMEYFLLDPAYACRRPALYAYYKERFGWAPAARDECPTHYPYLNAGSDFGREPLGKLDPERVYAVDYLLAEANQNWASRWGHSMLRLVICKPGRPRGPDCRLDLDQHLVLSYRAFVGDVQLSSWDGLMGAYPSRLFVLPLAQVIDEYTKTELRSLASVPIKLSRPEIEGLVQHAAEMHWSYDGNYYFLSNNCAVENLKLLRAGTHNPKLVGLDS
;
A
#
# COMPACT_ATOMS: atom_id res chain seq x y z
N MET A 1 -33.11 -53.97 20.72
CA MET A 1 -31.91 -53.09 20.68
C MET A 1 -31.91 -52.07 19.54
N VAL A 2 -32.44 -52.38 18.35
CA VAL A 2 -32.37 -51.50 17.15
C VAL A 2 -33.13 -50.17 17.29
N ARG A 3 -34.20 -50.12 18.11
CA ARG A 3 -35.04 -48.92 18.27
C ARG A 3 -34.40 -47.80 19.10
N ARG A 4 -33.45 -48.13 20.00
CA ARG A 4 -32.70 -47.14 20.80
C ARG A 4 -31.54 -46.51 20.01
N PHE A 5 -30.95 -47.22 19.05
CA PHE A 5 -29.88 -46.68 18.20
C PHE A 5 -30.37 -45.60 17.22
N ARG A 6 -31.61 -45.72 16.70
CA ARG A 6 -32.20 -44.70 15.81
C ARG A 6 -32.54 -43.39 16.53
N ALA A 7 -32.89 -43.45 17.82
CA ALA A 7 -33.15 -42.25 18.62
C ALA A 7 -31.86 -41.45 18.91
N TRP A 8 -30.73 -42.14 19.08
CA TRP A 8 -29.43 -41.51 19.31
C TRP A 8 -28.82 -40.91 18.03
N LEU A 9 -29.08 -41.50 16.85
CA LEU A 9 -28.67 -40.93 15.56
C LEU A 9 -29.50 -39.69 15.16
N LEU A 10 -30.78 -39.63 15.54
CA LEU A 10 -31.60 -38.43 15.35
C LEU A 10 -31.22 -37.30 16.31
N ALA A 11 -30.85 -37.61 17.56
CA ALA A 11 -30.34 -36.62 18.50
C ALA A 11 -28.97 -36.05 18.07
N GLY A 12 -28.09 -36.89 17.49
CA GLY A 12 -26.81 -36.45 16.93
C GLY A 12 -26.94 -35.63 15.62
N ALA A 13 -27.98 -35.87 14.83
CA ALA A 13 -28.27 -35.08 13.63
C ALA A 13 -28.93 -33.72 13.96
N LEU A 14 -29.70 -33.63 15.05
CA LEU A 14 -30.27 -32.37 15.53
C LEU A 14 -29.26 -31.49 16.28
N SER A 15 -28.17 -32.04 16.83
CA SER A 15 -27.05 -31.25 17.38
C SER A 15 -26.06 -30.73 16.33
N LEU A 16 -26.20 -31.14 15.06
CA LEU A 16 -25.45 -30.57 13.92
C LEU A 16 -26.18 -29.39 13.26
N VAL A 17 -27.43 -29.10 13.67
CA VAL A 17 -28.07 -27.79 13.47
C VAL A 17 -27.82 -26.94 14.72
N GLY A 18 -26.59 -27.02 15.25
CA GLY A 18 -26.12 -26.03 16.19
C GLY A 18 -26.20 -24.69 15.47
N THR A 19 -27.03 -23.80 15.99
CA THR A 19 -26.97 -22.37 15.67
C THR A 19 -25.50 -21.99 15.59
N HIS A 20 -25.01 -21.68 14.39
CA HIS A 20 -23.78 -20.91 14.28
C HIS A 20 -24.09 -19.63 15.04
N ALA A 21 -23.64 -19.53 16.29
CA ALA A 21 -23.57 -18.26 16.96
C ALA A 21 -22.60 -17.47 16.08
N PHE A 22 -23.15 -16.62 15.22
CA PHE A 22 -22.37 -15.66 14.44
C PHE A 22 -21.78 -14.71 15.47
N ALA A 23 -20.55 -15.02 15.81
CA ALA A 23 -19.77 -14.31 16.79
C ALA A 23 -19.02 -13.25 15.99
N SER A 24 -19.38 -11.99 16.22
CA SER A 24 -18.98 -10.83 15.41
C SER A 24 -18.47 -9.72 16.32
N LEU A 25 -17.84 -8.71 15.73
CA LEU A 25 -17.37 -7.55 16.46
C LEU A 25 -18.55 -6.87 17.15
N LYS A 26 -18.35 -6.53 18.44
CA LYS A 26 -19.27 -5.72 19.24
C LYS A 26 -18.50 -4.58 19.90
N LEU A 27 -19.09 -3.40 19.91
CA LEU A 27 -18.58 -2.26 20.67
C LEU A 27 -19.50 -2.06 21.88
N GLU A 28 -18.93 -2.09 23.08
CA GLU A 28 -19.66 -1.93 24.34
C GLU A 28 -19.26 -0.63 25.01
N LEU A 29 -20.17 0.34 25.06
CA LEU A 29 -19.95 1.61 25.74
C LEU A 29 -20.10 1.43 27.25
N HIS A 30 -19.04 1.73 28.00
CA HIS A 30 -19.13 1.91 29.44
C HIS A 30 -19.81 3.25 29.75
N THR A 31 -20.97 3.16 30.40
CA THR A 31 -21.84 4.32 30.65
C THR A 31 -21.57 5.03 31.97
N ASP A 32 -20.67 4.50 32.79
CA ASP A 32 -20.37 5.05 34.11
C ASP A 32 -19.87 6.51 34.00
N GLY A 33 -20.55 7.42 34.70
CA GLY A 33 -20.24 8.85 34.66
C GLY A 33 -20.80 9.61 33.46
N LEU A 34 -21.52 8.95 32.53
CA LEU A 34 -22.17 9.60 31.40
C LEU A 34 -23.65 9.89 31.69
N ASP A 35 -24.11 11.10 31.36
CA ASP A 35 -25.54 11.40 31.31
C ASP A 35 -26.22 10.85 30.03
N ALA A 36 -27.55 10.90 29.96
CA ALA A 36 -28.30 10.32 28.84
C ALA A 36 -27.92 10.93 27.47
N PRO A 37 -27.81 12.27 27.31
CA PRO A 37 -27.29 12.86 26.07
C PRO A 37 -25.90 12.38 25.68
N GLN A 38 -24.97 12.29 26.64
CA GLN A 38 -23.61 11.81 26.40
C GLN A 38 -23.58 10.35 25.96
N GLN A 39 -24.38 9.49 26.59
CA GLN A 39 -24.54 8.09 26.20
C GLN A 39 -25.07 7.98 24.76
N GLN A 40 -26.09 8.76 24.41
CA GLN A 40 -26.68 8.75 23.07
C GLN A 40 -25.67 9.21 22.00
N ALA A 41 -24.94 10.30 22.26
CA ALA A 41 -23.96 10.83 21.32
C ALA A 41 -22.79 9.86 21.12
N SER A 42 -22.32 9.23 22.21
CA SER A 42 -21.29 8.19 22.17
C SER A 42 -21.75 6.95 21.41
N GLN A 43 -22.97 6.46 21.68
CA GLN A 43 -23.52 5.30 20.98
C GLN A 43 -23.67 5.58 19.48
N THR A 44 -24.11 6.79 19.11
CA THR A 44 -24.23 7.19 17.69
C THR A 44 -22.87 7.14 16.98
N LEU A 45 -21.79 7.57 17.63
CA LEU A 45 -20.43 7.45 17.09
C LEU A 45 -20.01 5.98 16.88
N LEU A 46 -20.32 5.10 17.84
CA LEU A 46 -20.01 3.67 17.74
C LEU A 46 -20.84 2.98 16.65
N ASP A 47 -22.12 3.34 16.53
CA ASP A 47 -22.99 2.83 15.48
C ASP A 47 -22.48 3.27 14.10
N GLU A 48 -22.12 4.55 13.93
CA GLU A 48 -21.51 5.06 12.69
C GLU A 48 -20.21 4.31 12.34
N THR A 49 -19.38 4.03 13.34
CA THR A 49 -18.17 3.21 13.18
C THR A 49 -18.51 1.82 12.64
N MET A 50 -19.47 1.13 13.26
CA MET A 50 -19.88 -0.21 12.82
C MET A 50 -20.47 -0.22 11.42
N HIS A 51 -21.17 0.84 11.00
CA HIS A 51 -21.70 0.98 9.64
C HIS A 51 -20.61 1.25 8.60
N ALA A 52 -19.51 1.89 8.98
CA ALA A 52 -18.40 2.18 8.07
C ALA A 52 -17.52 0.96 7.80
N LEU A 53 -17.42 0.01 8.73
CA LEU A 53 -16.54 -1.16 8.61
C LEU A 53 -16.99 -2.14 7.50
N PRO A 54 -16.04 -2.85 6.85
CA PRO A 54 -16.39 -3.91 5.93
C PRO A 54 -17.19 -5.03 6.62
N PRO A 55 -18.22 -5.61 5.98
CA PRO A 55 -18.99 -6.70 6.58
C PRO A 55 -18.12 -7.89 7.00
N SER A 56 -17.16 -8.28 6.14
CA SER A 56 -16.22 -9.37 6.44
C SER A 56 -15.26 -9.05 7.59
N PHE A 57 -14.98 -7.77 7.86
CA PHE A 57 -14.20 -7.35 9.02
C PHE A 57 -14.99 -7.63 10.31
N VAL A 58 -16.26 -7.20 10.35
CA VAL A 58 -17.16 -7.36 11.50
C VAL A 58 -17.44 -8.83 11.77
N GLU A 59 -17.70 -9.62 10.73
CA GLU A 59 -17.99 -11.06 10.83
C GLU A 59 -16.78 -11.88 11.27
N ALA A 60 -15.56 -11.53 10.82
CA ALA A 60 -14.36 -12.29 11.14
C ALA A 60 -13.81 -11.98 12.54
N LEU A 61 -14.04 -10.76 13.05
CA LEU A 61 -13.52 -10.32 14.34
C LEU A 61 -14.51 -10.63 15.47
N ASP A 62 -14.52 -11.87 15.95
CA ASP A 62 -15.32 -12.28 17.10
C ASP A 62 -14.77 -11.73 18.44
N ARG A 63 -14.93 -10.43 18.70
CA ARG A 63 -14.48 -9.76 19.92
C ARG A 63 -15.47 -8.69 20.37
N THR A 64 -15.58 -8.51 21.68
CA THR A 64 -16.18 -7.32 22.27
C THR A 64 -15.09 -6.33 22.61
N VAL A 65 -15.16 -5.12 22.07
CA VAL A 65 -14.26 -4.01 22.39
C VAL A 65 -15.00 -3.05 23.32
N GLU A 66 -14.47 -2.89 24.52
CA GLU A 66 -14.99 -1.98 25.52
C GLU A 66 -14.54 -0.55 25.19
N VAL A 67 -15.49 0.37 25.09
CA VAL A 67 -15.24 1.78 24.82
C VAL A 67 -15.61 2.60 26.04
N SER A 68 -14.72 3.47 26.49
CA SER A 68 -14.96 4.33 27.65
C SER A 68 -14.31 5.70 27.45
N TRP A 69 -14.79 6.69 28.21
CA TRP A 69 -14.24 8.04 28.18
C TRP A 69 -13.24 8.23 29.32
N SER A 70 -12.07 8.80 29.03
CA SER A 70 -11.03 9.07 30.02
C SER A 70 -10.65 10.54 30.02
N SER A 71 -10.34 11.08 31.21
CA SER A 71 -9.73 12.40 31.40
C SER A 71 -8.20 12.34 31.48
N ASP A 72 -7.63 11.12 31.57
CA ASP A 72 -6.19 10.91 31.68
C ASP A 72 -5.56 10.78 30.29
N MET A 73 -5.63 11.86 29.52
CA MET A 73 -5.02 11.96 28.18
C MET A 73 -4.52 13.37 27.88
N PRO A 74 -3.50 13.51 27.02
CA PRO A 74 -3.09 14.81 26.47
C PRO A 74 -4.26 15.54 25.79
N GLN A 75 -4.30 16.87 25.87
CA GLN A 75 -5.38 17.68 25.28
C GLN A 75 -5.53 17.51 23.76
N ASN A 76 -4.46 17.14 23.06
CA ASN A 76 -4.46 16.92 21.62
C ASN A 76 -4.76 15.47 21.21
N ALA A 77 -4.91 14.54 22.16
CA ALA A 77 -5.25 13.15 21.88
C ALA A 77 -6.77 12.97 21.75
N TYR A 78 -7.19 12.12 20.82
CA TYR A 78 -8.61 11.82 20.60
C TYR A 78 -9.03 10.50 21.25
N GLY A 79 -8.11 9.55 21.30
CA GLY A 79 -8.27 8.27 21.96
C GLY A 79 -6.97 7.49 21.94
N GLN A 80 -7.00 6.33 22.59
CA GLN A 80 -5.90 5.36 22.61
C GLN A 80 -6.45 3.98 22.92
N ALA A 81 -5.84 2.93 22.38
CA ALA A 81 -6.05 1.58 22.87
C ALA A 81 -5.51 1.39 24.31
N ALA A 82 -6.24 0.61 25.10
CA ALA A 82 -5.82 0.12 26.39
C ALA A 82 -5.94 -1.41 26.43
N GLY A 83 -4.79 -2.08 26.39
CA GLY A 83 -4.77 -3.54 26.25
C GLY A 83 -5.35 -4.01 24.91
N PRO A 84 -5.81 -5.27 24.83
CA PRO A 84 -6.17 -5.89 23.54
C PRO A 84 -7.56 -5.50 23.03
N TYR A 85 -8.51 -5.18 23.92
CA TYR A 85 -9.93 -4.98 23.58
C TYR A 85 -10.58 -3.84 24.36
N GLN A 86 -9.80 -2.83 24.76
CA GLN A 86 -10.37 -1.61 25.34
C GLN A 86 -9.87 -0.41 24.58
N LEU A 87 -10.75 0.57 24.44
CA LEU A 87 -10.52 1.82 23.76
C LEU A 87 -10.96 2.95 24.68
N TYR A 88 -10.03 3.86 24.96
CA TYR A 88 -10.35 5.09 25.66
C TYR A 88 -10.52 6.22 24.64
N LEU A 89 -11.61 6.98 24.77
CA LEU A 89 -11.81 8.25 24.07
C LEU A 89 -11.55 9.41 25.03
N ASN A 90 -11.05 10.53 24.51
CA ASN A 90 -10.73 11.68 25.34
C ASN A 90 -11.99 12.44 25.75
N SER A 91 -12.31 12.42 27.06
CA SER A 91 -13.50 13.05 27.64
C SER A 91 -13.62 14.56 27.36
N HIS A 92 -12.52 15.25 27.02
CA HIS A 92 -12.55 16.66 26.61
C HIS A 92 -13.36 16.90 25.31
N LEU A 93 -13.52 15.87 24.47
CA LEU A 93 -14.26 15.93 23.22
C LEU A 93 -15.75 15.56 23.39
N LEU A 94 -16.13 15.03 24.56
CA LEU A 94 -17.48 14.53 24.81
C LEU A 94 -18.52 15.65 24.78
N ALA A 95 -18.19 16.83 25.31
CA ALA A 95 -19.10 17.97 25.33
C ALA A 95 -19.49 18.42 23.91
N SER A 96 -18.51 18.60 23.03
CA SER A 96 -18.74 19.02 21.64
C SER A 96 -19.39 17.92 20.80
N LEU A 97 -19.13 16.65 21.12
CA LEU A 97 -19.85 15.52 20.52
C LEU A 97 -21.34 15.53 20.90
N THR A 98 -21.62 15.84 22.18
CA THR A 98 -22.98 15.81 22.74
C THR A 98 -23.83 16.98 22.27
N ASP A 99 -23.28 18.19 22.21
CA ASP A 99 -23.99 19.38 21.74
C ASP A 99 -24.07 19.50 20.21
N GLY A 100 -23.38 18.61 19.49
CA GLY A 100 -23.33 18.56 18.03
C GLY A 100 -22.33 19.49 17.36
N SER A 101 -21.65 20.37 18.10
CA SER A 101 -20.65 21.29 17.56
C SER A 101 -19.46 20.55 16.93
N ALA A 102 -19.15 19.33 17.37
CA ALA A 102 -18.11 18.49 16.81
C ALA A 102 -18.25 18.22 15.30
N ALA A 103 -19.47 18.25 14.76
CA ALA A 103 -19.72 18.02 13.33
C ALA A 103 -19.23 19.17 12.43
N THR A 104 -19.01 20.35 13.00
CA THR A 104 -18.61 21.56 12.23
C THR A 104 -17.31 22.17 12.73
N ALA A 105 -16.93 21.93 13.98
CA ALA A 105 -15.68 22.39 14.57
C ALA A 105 -14.46 21.81 13.82
N GLN A 106 -13.72 22.69 13.15
CA GLN A 106 -12.52 22.32 12.38
C GLN A 106 -11.33 22.08 13.32
N THR A 107 -10.52 21.07 13.00
CA THR A 107 -9.39 20.63 13.84
C THR A 107 -8.05 21.03 13.26
N GLY A 108 -8.00 21.38 11.97
CA GLY A 108 -6.74 21.53 11.22
C GLY A 108 -5.95 20.22 11.07
N ARG A 109 -6.56 19.09 11.45
CA ARG A 109 -6.04 17.73 11.30
C ARG A 109 -6.61 17.09 10.01
N PRO A 110 -6.09 15.94 9.58
CA PRO A 110 -6.38 15.42 8.24
C PRO A 110 -7.86 15.12 7.93
N HIS A 111 -8.67 14.71 8.92
CA HIS A 111 -10.10 14.40 8.74
C HIS A 111 -11.02 15.61 8.94
N GLY A 112 -10.44 16.80 9.21
CA GLY A 112 -11.11 18.09 9.12
C GLY A 112 -11.94 18.50 10.33
N THR A 113 -12.89 17.68 10.78
CA THR A 113 -13.79 18.03 11.92
C THR A 113 -13.56 17.16 13.14
N VAL A 114 -13.90 17.66 14.34
CA VAL A 114 -13.79 16.88 15.59
C VAL A 114 -14.56 15.56 15.48
N ARG A 115 -15.74 15.56 14.86
CA ARG A 115 -16.54 14.34 14.65
C ARG A 115 -15.83 13.33 13.76
N GLN A 116 -15.28 13.76 12.64
CA GLN A 116 -14.57 12.87 11.71
C GLN A 116 -13.27 12.33 12.31
N GLU A 117 -12.54 13.15 13.06
CA GLU A 117 -11.35 12.72 13.81
C GLU A 117 -11.69 11.68 14.90
N LEU A 118 -12.81 11.85 15.62
CA LEU A 118 -13.30 10.85 16.57
C LEU A 118 -13.66 9.53 15.87
N LEU A 119 -14.39 9.59 14.75
CA LEU A 119 -14.75 8.41 13.96
C LEU A 119 -13.51 7.69 13.44
N ALA A 120 -12.56 8.43 12.86
CA ALA A 120 -11.28 7.92 12.40
C ALA A 120 -10.49 7.26 13.54
N THR A 121 -10.47 7.87 14.73
CA THR A 121 -9.80 7.30 15.91
C THR A 121 -10.38 5.94 16.30
N VAL A 122 -11.71 5.79 16.33
CA VAL A 122 -12.32 4.48 16.63
C VAL A 122 -11.97 3.45 15.55
N LEU A 123 -12.07 3.81 14.27
CA LEU A 123 -11.71 2.93 13.15
C LEU A 123 -10.24 2.52 13.16
N HIS A 124 -9.33 3.44 13.50
CA HIS A 124 -7.90 3.22 13.64
C HIS A 124 -7.63 2.12 14.67
N GLU A 125 -8.15 2.29 15.87
CA GLU A 125 -7.93 1.37 16.98
C GLU A 125 -8.57 0.00 16.72
N LEU A 126 -9.77 -0.04 16.14
CA LEU A 126 -10.38 -1.31 15.72
C LEU A 126 -9.56 -2.03 14.65
N THR A 127 -8.91 -1.27 13.75
CA THR A 127 -8.00 -1.84 12.76
C THR A 127 -6.81 -2.50 13.42
N HIS A 128 -6.23 -1.92 14.47
CA HIS A 128 -5.20 -2.60 15.25
C HIS A 128 -5.69 -3.89 15.91
N VAL A 129 -6.92 -3.89 16.47
CA VAL A 129 -7.51 -5.10 17.07
C VAL A 129 -7.65 -6.20 16.02
N TYR A 130 -8.19 -5.87 14.84
CA TYR A 130 -8.35 -6.80 13.71
C TYR A 130 -7.01 -7.34 13.23
N ASP A 131 -6.02 -6.46 13.11
CA ASP A 131 -4.73 -6.82 12.59
C ASP A 131 -3.96 -7.75 13.54
N ARG A 132 -4.13 -7.57 14.86
CA ARG A 132 -3.58 -8.46 15.90
C ARG A 132 -4.30 -9.81 16.00
N ALA A 133 -5.52 -9.94 15.46
CA ALA A 133 -6.35 -11.12 15.61
C ALA A 133 -5.94 -12.32 14.70
N ARG A 134 -4.98 -12.14 13.78
CA ARG A 134 -4.46 -13.20 12.87
C ARG A 134 -5.57 -13.88 12.05
N LEU A 135 -6.43 -13.07 11.45
CA LEU A 135 -7.60 -13.48 10.68
C LEU A 135 -7.20 -13.84 9.23
N TRP A 136 -6.25 -14.76 9.10
CA TRP A 136 -5.78 -15.25 7.80
C TRP A 136 -6.80 -16.15 7.12
N SER A 137 -6.95 -16.00 5.81
CA SER A 137 -7.70 -16.92 4.97
C SER A 137 -7.11 -18.34 5.05
N PRO A 138 -7.89 -19.40 4.71
CA PRO A 138 -7.39 -20.77 4.73
C PRO A 138 -6.12 -20.98 3.88
N SER A 139 -6.04 -20.34 2.70
CA SER A 139 -4.89 -20.39 1.81
C SER A 139 -3.65 -19.72 2.39
N GLU A 140 -3.80 -18.54 3.00
CA GLU A 140 -2.70 -17.86 3.69
C GLU A 140 -2.20 -18.67 4.87
N ARG A 141 -3.11 -19.18 5.70
CA ARG A 141 -2.75 -20.00 6.86
C ARG A 141 -1.97 -21.25 6.44
N ALA A 142 -2.39 -21.91 5.35
CA ALA A 142 -1.67 -23.05 4.79
C ALA A 142 -0.28 -22.66 4.25
N ALA A 143 -0.16 -21.49 3.60
CA ALA A 143 1.12 -20.97 3.12
C ALA A 143 2.07 -20.64 4.27
N ILE A 144 1.61 -19.89 5.27
CA ILE A 144 2.37 -19.53 6.48
C ILE A 144 2.87 -20.80 7.17
N PHE A 145 1.97 -21.74 7.48
CA PHE A 145 2.36 -22.99 8.14
C PHE A 145 3.39 -23.80 7.34
N ARG A 146 3.17 -23.96 6.03
CA ARG A 146 4.10 -24.66 5.13
C ARG A 146 5.47 -24.00 5.14
N CYS A 147 5.52 -22.68 5.03
CA CYS A 147 6.76 -21.92 4.96
C CYS A 147 7.50 -21.90 6.30
N THR A 148 6.81 -21.69 7.42
CA THR A 148 7.40 -21.76 8.76
C THR A 148 7.97 -23.15 9.05
N SER A 149 7.24 -24.22 8.71
CA SER A 149 7.73 -25.60 8.85
C SER A 149 8.99 -25.83 8.03
N ARG A 150 9.00 -25.44 6.74
CA ARG A 150 10.19 -25.57 5.88
C ARG A 150 11.37 -24.74 6.39
N SER A 151 11.13 -23.53 6.90
CA SER A 151 12.19 -22.69 7.46
C SER A 151 12.86 -23.35 8.66
N SER A 152 12.07 -24.03 9.50
CA SER A 152 12.61 -24.74 10.67
C SER A 152 13.49 -25.94 10.29
N SER A 153 13.22 -26.58 9.14
CA SER A 153 13.96 -27.77 8.69
C SER A 153 15.13 -27.46 7.76
N LEU A 154 14.97 -26.49 6.85
CA LEU A 154 15.93 -26.19 5.77
C LEU A 154 16.72 -24.89 6.01
N GLY A 155 16.34 -24.10 7.03
CA GLY A 155 16.84 -22.76 7.24
C GLY A 155 16.38 -21.77 6.16
N LYS A 156 16.72 -20.48 6.35
CA LYS A 156 16.35 -19.41 5.41
C LYS A 156 16.89 -19.66 3.99
N VAL A 157 18.05 -20.33 3.88
CA VAL A 157 18.73 -20.58 2.59
C VAL A 157 18.05 -21.65 1.72
N GLY A 158 17.27 -22.55 2.31
CA GLY A 158 16.52 -23.57 1.58
C GLY A 158 15.07 -23.20 1.27
N LEU A 159 14.63 -21.99 1.64
CA LEU A 159 13.24 -21.57 1.45
C LEU A 159 12.94 -21.25 -0.03
N PRO A 160 11.83 -21.77 -0.57
CA PRO A 160 11.27 -21.34 -1.85
C PRO A 160 10.96 -19.84 -1.87
N ASP A 161 10.92 -19.26 -3.08
CA ASP A 161 10.65 -17.82 -3.24
C ASP A 161 9.24 -17.41 -2.81
N ASP A 162 8.24 -18.29 -2.97
CA ASP A 162 6.86 -18.05 -2.49
C ASP A 162 6.75 -18.01 -0.95
N CYS A 163 7.81 -18.43 -0.23
CA CYS A 163 7.88 -18.34 1.22
C CYS A 163 8.52 -17.05 1.74
N ARG A 164 9.01 -16.17 0.87
CA ARG A 164 9.61 -14.89 1.30
C ARG A 164 8.56 -14.01 1.97
N GLY A 165 8.85 -13.56 3.18
CA GLY A 165 7.92 -12.79 4.03
C GLY A 165 6.78 -13.59 4.66
N GLN A 166 6.69 -14.91 4.43
CA GLN A 166 5.60 -15.72 5.02
C GLN A 166 5.96 -16.33 6.38
N THR A 167 7.25 -16.51 6.67
CA THR A 167 7.72 -17.25 7.85
C THR A 167 7.55 -16.51 9.17
N GLU A 168 7.50 -15.18 9.12
CA GLU A 168 7.49 -14.28 10.28
C GLU A 168 6.13 -13.57 10.45
N ARG A 169 5.07 -14.05 9.78
CA ARG A 169 3.71 -13.50 9.88
C ARG A 169 3.16 -13.65 11.31
N ARG A 170 2.78 -12.53 11.90
CA ARG A 170 2.22 -12.31 13.24
C ARG A 170 0.89 -11.56 13.20
N PHE A 171 0.63 -10.81 12.13
CA PHE A 171 -0.53 -9.95 11.95
C PHE A 171 -1.37 -10.37 10.74
N THR A 172 -2.61 -9.89 10.68
CA THR A 172 -3.52 -10.19 9.59
C THR A 172 -3.09 -9.52 8.28
N LEU A 173 -2.70 -8.25 8.36
CA LEU A 173 -2.43 -7.32 7.25
C LEU A 173 -1.04 -6.68 7.36
N SER A 174 -0.64 -6.16 8.52
CA SER A 174 0.55 -5.27 8.62
C SER A 174 1.89 -5.93 8.32
N ASP A 175 1.94 -7.26 8.28
CA ASP A 175 3.12 -8.00 7.81
C ASP A 175 2.86 -8.80 6.53
N ASP A 176 1.76 -8.52 5.84
CA ASP A 176 1.47 -9.10 4.55
C ASP A 176 2.51 -8.68 3.50
N PRO A 177 3.19 -9.62 2.81
CA PRO A 177 4.26 -9.26 1.89
C PRO A 177 3.82 -8.33 0.77
N ARG A 178 2.58 -8.50 0.29
CA ARG A 178 2.02 -7.66 -0.77
C ARG A 178 1.73 -6.26 -0.24
N LEU A 179 1.09 -6.14 0.92
CA LEU A 179 0.84 -4.84 1.54
C LEU A 179 2.15 -4.10 1.82
N LEU A 180 3.15 -4.76 2.41
CA LEU A 180 4.44 -4.14 2.72
C LEU A 180 5.16 -3.60 1.47
N ASP A 181 5.05 -4.31 0.33
CA ASP A 181 5.62 -3.84 -0.93
C ASP A 181 4.92 -2.57 -1.47
N LEU A 182 3.61 -2.44 -1.27
CA LEU A 182 2.84 -1.24 -1.62
C LEU A 182 3.12 -0.10 -0.64
N ALA A 183 3.25 -0.45 0.63
CA ALA A 183 3.36 0.50 1.73
C ALA A 183 4.72 1.17 1.84
N GLY A 184 5.75 0.67 1.14
CA GLY A 184 7.09 1.25 1.13
C GLY A 184 8.13 0.49 1.98
N TRP A 185 7.72 -0.57 2.70
CA TRP A 185 8.64 -1.52 3.35
C TRP A 185 8.97 -2.69 2.41
N GLN A 186 9.45 -2.34 1.22
CA GLN A 186 9.68 -3.28 0.13
C GLN A 186 10.78 -4.29 0.48
N GLN A 187 10.74 -5.46 -0.16
CA GLN A 187 11.82 -6.44 -0.03
C GLN A 187 13.12 -5.89 -0.64
N TYR A 188 14.21 -5.91 0.13
CA TYR A 188 15.56 -5.64 -0.39
C TYR A 188 15.94 -6.65 -1.49
N VAL A 189 16.63 -6.17 -2.52
CA VAL A 189 17.20 -7.03 -3.56
C VAL A 189 18.53 -7.61 -3.05
N GLY A 190 18.73 -8.91 -3.25
CA GLY A 190 19.97 -9.58 -2.82
C GLY A 190 20.06 -9.91 -1.32
N ARG A 191 19.06 -9.52 -0.52
CA ARG A 191 18.96 -9.84 0.92
C ARG A 191 17.83 -10.81 1.26
N ARG A 192 17.37 -11.55 0.26
CA ARG A 192 16.55 -12.76 0.42
C ARG A 192 15.38 -12.62 1.39
N GLY A 193 14.46 -11.70 1.09
CA GLY A 193 13.24 -11.53 1.88
C GLY A 193 13.34 -10.53 3.03
N GLU A 194 14.54 -10.06 3.38
CA GLU A 194 14.68 -8.90 4.27
C GLU A 194 14.01 -7.68 3.65
N ARG A 195 13.46 -6.80 4.49
CA ARG A 195 12.66 -5.64 4.08
C ARG A 195 13.28 -4.34 4.54
N GLU A 196 13.01 -3.27 3.80
CA GLU A 196 13.40 -1.93 4.21
C GLU A 196 12.89 -1.62 5.61
N GLU A 197 13.70 -0.92 6.40
CA GLU A 197 13.34 -0.54 7.77
C GLU A 197 12.68 0.84 7.83
N HIS A 198 12.99 1.70 6.84
CA HIS A 198 12.52 3.08 6.75
C HIS A 198 11.60 3.24 5.54
N ASN A 199 10.57 4.07 5.68
CA ASN A 199 9.61 4.35 4.63
C ASN A 199 9.86 5.74 4.03
N GLY A 200 10.25 5.80 2.74
CA GLY A 200 10.53 7.04 2.01
C GLY A 200 9.33 7.70 1.32
N GLN A 201 8.10 7.20 1.51
CA GLN A 201 6.91 7.69 0.81
C GLN A 201 6.23 8.88 1.52
N VAL A 202 6.97 9.97 1.75
CA VAL A 202 6.51 11.09 2.61
C VAL A 202 5.77 12.21 1.86
N ALA A 203 6.11 12.48 0.60
CA ALA A 203 5.75 13.74 -0.10
C ALA A 203 4.24 13.91 -0.38
N ARG A 204 3.47 12.82 -0.32
CA ARG A 204 2.01 12.77 -0.59
C ARG A 204 1.26 11.95 0.45
N SER A 205 1.84 11.80 1.63
CA SER A 205 1.18 11.17 2.75
C SER A 205 0.01 12.04 3.22
N PRO A 206 -1.21 11.49 3.38
CA PRO A 206 -2.33 12.24 3.93
C PRO A 206 -2.18 12.45 5.45
N ASP A 207 -1.47 11.54 6.13
CA ASP A 207 -1.01 11.66 7.51
C ASP A 207 0.35 10.94 7.65
N ILE A 208 1.40 11.70 7.95
CA ILE A 208 2.77 11.20 8.05
C ILE A 208 2.94 10.10 9.10
N TYR A 209 2.01 10.00 10.05
CA TYR A 209 1.99 8.95 11.06
C TYR A 209 1.95 7.54 10.44
N GLU A 210 1.40 7.39 9.22
CA GLU A 210 1.40 6.13 8.48
C GLU A 210 2.81 5.57 8.25
N THR A 211 3.85 6.42 8.22
CA THR A 211 5.23 6.00 7.91
C THR A 211 6.00 5.48 9.12
N THR A 212 5.42 5.58 10.32
CA THR A 212 6.12 5.24 11.57
C THR A 212 6.29 3.73 11.77
N SER A 213 5.31 2.94 11.36
CA SER A 213 5.39 1.48 11.34
C SER A 213 4.35 0.86 10.40
N PRO A 214 4.52 -0.39 9.97
CA PRO A 214 3.49 -1.08 9.18
C PRO A 214 2.14 -1.20 9.87
N LEU A 215 2.11 -1.27 11.22
CA LEU A 215 0.88 -1.30 12.01
C LEU A 215 0.10 0.01 11.87
N GLU A 216 0.80 1.13 12.04
CA GLU A 216 0.21 2.46 11.87
C GLU A 216 -0.17 2.71 10.42
N PHE A 217 0.64 2.22 9.47
CA PHE A 217 0.32 2.33 8.06
C PHE A 217 -1.05 1.73 7.74
N VAL A 218 -1.31 0.51 8.20
CA VAL A 218 -2.59 -0.17 7.96
C VAL A 218 -3.74 0.57 8.63
N ALA A 219 -3.58 1.00 9.89
CA ALA A 219 -4.62 1.70 10.63
C ALA A 219 -4.98 3.04 9.98
N VAL A 220 -3.98 3.88 9.70
CA VAL A 220 -4.15 5.16 9.01
C VAL A 220 -4.78 4.97 7.63
N ASN A 221 -4.27 4.05 6.81
CA ASN A 221 -4.83 3.82 5.47
C ASN A 221 -6.24 3.21 5.50
N MET A 222 -6.60 2.47 6.55
CA MET A 222 -7.97 1.98 6.73
C MET A 222 -8.93 3.14 7.03
N GLU A 223 -8.52 4.13 7.84
CA GLU A 223 -9.33 5.34 8.06
C GLU A 223 -9.67 6.02 6.73
N TYR A 224 -8.67 6.28 5.89
CA TYR A 224 -8.90 6.92 4.60
C TYR A 224 -9.65 6.02 3.62
N PHE A 225 -9.37 4.71 3.60
CA PHE A 225 -10.12 3.79 2.76
C PHE A 225 -11.62 3.83 3.06
N LEU A 226 -12.00 3.99 4.34
CA LEU A 226 -13.38 4.00 4.80
C LEU A 226 -14.05 5.38 4.74
N LEU A 227 -13.28 6.46 4.97
CA LEU A 227 -13.82 7.81 5.18
C LEU A 227 -13.55 8.80 4.06
N ASP A 228 -12.54 8.58 3.21
CA ASP A 228 -12.18 9.50 2.10
C ASP A 228 -12.72 9.00 0.75
N PRO A 229 -13.75 9.64 0.17
CA PRO A 229 -14.28 9.27 -1.15
C PRO A 229 -13.24 9.35 -2.27
N ALA A 230 -12.18 10.16 -2.10
CA ALA A 230 -11.10 10.30 -3.07
C ALA A 230 -9.98 9.26 -2.90
N TYR A 231 -10.03 8.38 -1.88
CA TYR A 231 -8.94 7.44 -1.57
C TYR A 231 -8.60 6.54 -2.76
N ALA A 232 -9.61 6.07 -3.49
CA ALA A 232 -9.42 5.26 -4.69
C ALA A 232 -8.61 5.96 -5.79
N CYS A 233 -8.64 7.30 -5.84
CA CYS A 233 -7.89 8.07 -6.83
C CYS A 233 -6.51 8.48 -6.30
N ARG A 234 -6.38 8.66 -4.98
CA ARG A 234 -5.11 9.02 -4.33
C ARG A 234 -4.17 7.83 -4.18
N ARG A 235 -4.72 6.65 -3.83
CA ARG A 235 -3.98 5.41 -3.57
C ARG A 235 -4.65 4.20 -4.24
N PRO A 236 -4.75 4.18 -5.58
CA PRO A 236 -5.50 3.15 -6.28
C PRO A 236 -4.97 1.72 -6.03
N ALA A 237 -3.66 1.53 -5.82
CA ALA A 237 -3.10 0.20 -5.52
C ALA A 237 -3.54 -0.33 -4.13
N LEU A 238 -3.51 0.51 -3.10
CA LEU A 238 -3.99 0.12 -1.76
C LEU A 238 -5.51 -0.03 -1.72
N TYR A 239 -6.24 0.83 -2.42
CA TYR A 239 -7.70 0.66 -2.57
C TYR A 239 -8.04 -0.70 -3.19
N ALA A 240 -7.34 -1.09 -4.27
CA ALA A 240 -7.52 -2.41 -4.89
C ALA A 240 -7.19 -3.55 -3.90
N TYR A 241 -6.11 -3.42 -3.14
CA TYR A 241 -5.72 -4.38 -2.10
C TYR A 241 -6.82 -4.56 -1.04
N TYR A 242 -7.31 -3.49 -0.43
CA TYR A 242 -8.35 -3.58 0.59
C TYR A 242 -9.68 -4.10 0.02
N LYS A 243 -10.05 -3.64 -1.18
CA LYS A 243 -11.25 -4.13 -1.87
C LYS A 243 -11.20 -5.64 -2.10
N GLU A 244 -10.07 -6.16 -2.57
CA GLU A 244 -9.87 -7.59 -2.76
C GLU A 244 -9.87 -8.32 -1.41
N ARG A 245 -9.13 -7.79 -0.43
CA ARG A 245 -9.00 -8.39 0.90
C ARG A 245 -10.33 -8.60 1.61
N PHE A 246 -11.20 -7.59 1.55
CA PHE A 246 -12.50 -7.62 2.23
C PHE A 246 -13.65 -8.10 1.34
N GLY A 247 -13.41 -8.24 0.03
CA GLY A 247 -14.48 -8.48 -0.96
C GLY A 247 -15.50 -7.35 -1.02
N TRP A 248 -15.13 -6.15 -0.55
CA TRP A 248 -16.02 -5.04 -0.28
C TRP A 248 -15.24 -3.72 -0.31
N ALA A 249 -15.91 -2.63 -0.70
CA ALA A 249 -15.39 -1.28 -0.56
C ALA A 249 -16.56 -0.29 -0.32
N PRO A 250 -16.30 0.89 0.26
CA PRO A 250 -17.34 1.89 0.47
C PRO A 250 -18.06 2.31 -0.81
N ALA A 251 -19.35 2.61 -0.70
CA ALA A 251 -20.16 3.05 -1.84
C ALA A 251 -19.85 4.49 -2.26
N ALA A 252 -19.54 5.36 -1.29
CA ALA A 252 -19.15 6.74 -1.56
C ALA A 252 -17.74 6.76 -2.16
N ARG A 253 -17.63 7.16 -3.42
CA ARG A 253 -16.36 7.24 -4.14
C ARG A 253 -16.44 8.32 -5.21
N ASP A 254 -15.39 9.11 -5.30
CA ASP A 254 -15.23 10.09 -6.37
C ASP A 254 -14.97 9.40 -7.72
N GLU A 255 -15.28 10.11 -8.81
CA GLU A 255 -14.89 9.67 -10.14
C GLU A 255 -13.41 9.94 -10.38
N CYS A 256 -12.61 8.87 -10.48
CA CYS A 256 -11.19 9.00 -10.73
C CYS A 256 -10.89 9.36 -12.20
N PRO A 257 -9.89 10.22 -12.46
CA PRO A 257 -9.41 10.45 -13.82
C PRO A 257 -8.98 9.15 -14.50
N THR A 258 -9.26 9.02 -15.79
CA THR A 258 -8.84 7.88 -16.61
C THR A 258 -7.38 7.96 -17.05
N HIS A 259 -6.66 9.00 -16.63
CA HIS A 259 -5.27 9.24 -17.00
C HIS A 259 -4.43 9.62 -15.78
N TYR A 260 -3.16 9.28 -15.82
CA TYR A 260 -2.19 9.61 -14.79
C TYR A 260 -1.41 10.87 -15.18
N PRO A 261 -1.45 11.95 -14.39
CA PRO A 261 -0.56 13.09 -14.58
C PRO A 261 0.87 12.69 -14.21
N TYR A 262 1.85 13.21 -14.93
CA TYR A 262 3.27 13.10 -14.56
C TYR A 262 4.00 14.41 -14.84
N LEU A 263 5.04 14.69 -14.07
CA LEU A 263 5.96 15.80 -14.32
C LEU A 263 6.85 15.45 -15.50
N ASN A 264 6.71 16.20 -16.59
CA ASN A 264 7.49 15.99 -17.80
C ASN A 264 8.91 16.51 -17.61
N ALA A 265 9.87 15.67 -17.26
CA ALA A 265 11.28 16.08 -17.13
C ALA A 265 12.02 16.25 -18.49
N GLY A 266 11.23 16.45 -19.56
CA GLY A 266 11.66 16.74 -20.92
C GLY A 266 12.33 18.11 -21.11
N SER A 267 13.04 18.28 -22.23
CA SER A 267 13.56 19.58 -22.67
C SER A 267 12.46 20.65 -22.82
N ASP A 268 11.21 20.22 -23.03
CA ASP A 268 10.03 21.08 -23.13
C ASP A 268 9.32 21.34 -21.79
N PHE A 269 9.92 20.97 -20.64
CA PHE A 269 9.36 21.19 -19.30
C PHE A 269 8.88 22.63 -19.07
N GLY A 270 9.62 23.62 -19.58
CA GLY A 270 9.24 25.04 -19.46
C GLY A 270 7.98 25.45 -20.24
N ARG A 271 7.46 24.57 -21.12
CA ARG A 271 6.25 24.81 -21.93
C ARG A 271 5.08 23.93 -21.51
N GLU A 272 5.34 22.63 -21.31
CA GLU A 272 4.34 21.65 -20.87
C GLU A 272 4.88 20.83 -19.70
N PRO A 273 4.82 21.37 -18.47
CA PRO A 273 5.41 20.74 -17.30
C PRO A 273 4.66 19.48 -16.84
N LEU A 274 3.38 19.33 -17.22
CA LEU A 274 2.54 18.19 -16.85
C LEU A 274 2.10 17.41 -18.09
N GLY A 275 2.60 16.18 -18.22
CA GLY A 275 2.11 15.21 -19.19
C GLY A 275 0.94 14.38 -18.64
N LYS A 276 0.21 13.73 -19.54
CA LYS A 276 -0.91 12.83 -19.21
C LYS A 276 -0.70 11.48 -19.86
N LEU A 277 -0.62 10.44 -19.04
CA LEU A 277 -0.51 9.06 -19.49
C LEU A 277 -1.86 8.37 -19.37
N ASP A 278 -2.42 7.96 -20.51
CA ASP A 278 -3.56 7.06 -20.56
C ASP A 278 -3.03 5.61 -20.48
N PRO A 279 -3.34 4.86 -19.41
CA PRO A 279 -2.86 3.49 -19.24
C PRO A 279 -3.38 2.55 -20.32
N GLU A 280 -4.54 2.81 -20.94
CA GLU A 280 -5.11 1.97 -22.00
C GLU A 280 -4.24 1.93 -23.25
N ARG A 281 -3.50 3.03 -23.51
CA ARG A 281 -2.60 3.18 -24.65
C ARG A 281 -1.25 2.47 -24.48
N VAL A 282 -0.90 2.03 -23.28
CA VAL A 282 0.38 1.32 -23.04
C VAL A 282 0.27 -0.10 -23.58
N TYR A 283 0.96 -0.40 -24.68
CA TYR A 283 0.96 -1.70 -25.32
C TYR A 283 1.86 -2.72 -24.63
N ALA A 284 3.08 -2.32 -24.29
CA ALA A 284 4.11 -3.20 -23.77
C ALA A 284 5.10 -2.42 -22.89
N VAL A 285 5.90 -3.15 -22.13
CA VAL A 285 6.98 -2.60 -21.32
C VAL A 285 8.27 -3.31 -21.72
N ASP A 286 9.30 -2.53 -22.00
CA ASP A 286 10.63 -3.04 -22.31
C ASP A 286 11.60 -2.67 -21.17
N TYR A 287 12.52 -3.56 -20.84
CA TYR A 287 13.70 -3.24 -20.05
C TYR A 287 14.68 -2.49 -20.94
N LEU A 288 14.95 -1.23 -20.60
CA LEU A 288 15.84 -0.35 -21.35
C LEU A 288 17.17 -0.23 -20.61
N LEU A 289 18.27 -0.59 -21.28
CA LEU A 289 19.61 -0.56 -20.71
C LEU A 289 20.51 0.35 -21.55
N ALA A 290 21.07 1.38 -20.92
CA ALA A 290 22.25 2.05 -21.43
C ALA A 290 23.48 1.24 -21.00
N GLU A 291 24.25 0.73 -21.96
CA GLU A 291 25.39 -0.16 -21.70
C GLU A 291 26.50 0.55 -20.91
N ALA A 292 27.32 -0.20 -20.19
CA ALA A 292 28.46 0.38 -19.48
C ALA A 292 29.45 1.05 -20.44
N ASN A 293 30.12 2.11 -19.99
CA ASN A 293 31.27 2.69 -20.69
C ASN A 293 32.48 2.85 -19.75
N GLN A 294 33.54 3.47 -20.27
CA GLN A 294 34.79 3.67 -19.51
C GLN A 294 34.72 4.83 -18.51
N ASN A 295 33.67 5.67 -18.55
CA ASN A 295 33.49 6.77 -17.61
C ASN A 295 33.00 6.25 -16.27
N TRP A 296 33.61 6.71 -15.17
CA TRP A 296 33.39 6.15 -13.84
C TRP A 296 31.92 6.09 -13.41
N ALA A 297 31.13 7.14 -13.69
CA ALA A 297 29.71 7.22 -13.31
C ALA A 297 28.81 6.26 -14.11
N SER A 298 29.29 5.78 -15.26
CA SER A 298 28.53 5.00 -16.24
C SER A 298 29.11 3.57 -16.42
N ARG A 299 30.06 3.14 -15.57
CA ARG A 299 30.73 1.83 -15.63
C ARG A 299 29.85 0.61 -15.38
N TRP A 300 28.66 0.80 -14.81
CA TRP A 300 27.73 -0.29 -14.47
C TRP A 300 26.49 -0.33 -15.35
N GLY A 301 26.38 0.57 -16.32
CA GLY A 301 25.15 0.73 -17.10
C GLY A 301 24.13 1.63 -16.40
N HIS A 302 23.04 1.95 -17.10
CA HIS A 302 21.86 2.57 -16.49
C HIS A 302 20.61 1.83 -16.95
N SER A 303 19.83 1.32 -15.99
CA SER A 303 18.62 0.56 -16.28
C SER A 303 17.37 1.40 -16.07
N MET A 304 16.41 1.21 -16.96
CA MET A 304 15.15 1.95 -17.02
C MET A 304 14.05 1.03 -17.53
N LEU A 305 12.80 1.47 -17.44
CA LEU A 305 11.67 0.80 -18.09
C LEU A 305 11.10 1.70 -19.18
N ARG A 306 11.02 1.21 -20.41
CA ARG A 306 10.35 1.91 -21.51
C ARG A 306 8.90 1.47 -21.59
N LEU A 307 8.00 2.44 -21.53
CA LEU A 307 6.59 2.27 -21.85
C LEU A 307 6.43 2.42 -23.37
N VAL A 308 6.00 1.33 -24.02
CA VAL A 308 5.62 1.34 -25.44
C VAL A 308 4.17 1.78 -25.52
N ILE A 309 3.94 2.98 -26.04
CA ILE A 309 2.67 3.71 -25.98
C ILE A 309 2.19 3.96 -27.40
N CYS A 310 0.96 3.54 -27.69
CA CYS A 310 0.31 3.80 -28.97
C CYS A 310 -0.03 5.28 -29.10
N LYS A 311 0.09 5.86 -30.30
CA LYS A 311 -0.44 7.21 -30.56
C LYS A 311 -1.97 7.25 -30.40
N PRO A 312 -2.57 8.42 -30.10
CA PRO A 312 -4.02 8.55 -29.97
C PRO A 312 -4.76 8.02 -31.21
N GLY A 313 -5.84 7.28 -30.99
CA GLY A 313 -6.64 6.67 -32.05
C GLY A 313 -6.04 5.41 -32.71
N ARG A 314 -4.81 5.00 -32.36
CA ARG A 314 -4.24 3.73 -32.83
C ARG A 314 -4.75 2.56 -31.96
N PRO A 315 -5.27 1.47 -32.56
CA PRO A 315 -5.54 0.24 -31.82
C PRO A 315 -4.27 -0.33 -31.18
N ARG A 316 -4.38 -0.77 -29.91
CA ARG A 316 -3.26 -1.33 -29.17
C ARG A 316 -2.74 -2.61 -29.84
N GLY A 317 -1.46 -2.62 -30.22
CA GLY A 317 -0.83 -3.74 -30.93
C GLY A 317 0.65 -3.52 -31.25
N PRO A 318 1.30 -4.47 -31.96
CA PRO A 318 2.72 -4.40 -32.29
C PRO A 318 3.16 -3.10 -32.96
N ASP A 319 2.29 -2.51 -33.79
CA ASP A 319 2.55 -1.26 -34.51
C ASP A 319 2.79 -0.06 -33.60
N CYS A 320 2.37 -0.11 -32.33
CA CYS A 320 2.65 0.95 -31.36
C CYS A 320 4.16 1.14 -31.15
N ARG A 321 4.98 0.11 -31.43
CA ARG A 321 6.45 0.24 -31.38
C ARG A 321 7.02 1.26 -32.37
N LEU A 322 6.26 1.63 -33.41
CA LEU A 322 6.64 2.64 -34.39
C LEU A 322 6.34 4.07 -33.92
N ASP A 323 5.50 4.26 -32.91
CA ASP A 323 5.11 5.57 -32.38
C ASP A 323 6.14 6.06 -31.34
N LEU A 324 7.42 6.15 -31.75
CA LEU A 324 8.55 6.42 -30.85
C LEU A 324 8.45 7.74 -30.08
N ASP A 325 7.78 8.74 -30.67
CA ASP A 325 7.49 10.06 -30.10
C ASP A 325 6.50 10.00 -28.93
N GLN A 326 5.72 8.92 -28.82
CA GLN A 326 4.74 8.71 -27.75
C GLN A 326 5.33 7.96 -26.55
N HIS A 327 6.49 7.32 -26.73
CA HIS A 327 7.07 6.46 -25.72
C HIS A 327 7.66 7.25 -24.56
N LEU A 328 7.45 6.72 -23.36
CA LEU A 328 7.99 7.26 -22.12
C LEU A 328 8.98 6.27 -21.50
N VAL A 329 9.93 6.81 -20.74
CA VAL A 329 10.94 6.06 -20.02
C VAL A 329 10.81 6.39 -18.55
N LEU A 330 10.57 5.36 -17.76
CA LEU A 330 10.62 5.36 -16.30
C LEU A 330 12.08 5.18 -15.90
N SER A 331 12.66 6.20 -15.29
CA SER A 331 14.07 6.24 -14.94
C SER A 331 14.26 6.71 -13.50
N TYR A 332 14.67 5.80 -12.61
CA TYR A 332 15.19 6.21 -11.31
C TYR A 332 16.53 6.92 -11.49
N ARG A 333 16.66 8.15 -10.98
CA ARG A 333 17.91 8.92 -11.05
C ARG A 333 18.25 9.45 -9.66
N ALA A 334 19.54 9.59 -9.39
CA ALA A 334 20.02 10.37 -8.25
C ALA A 334 19.69 11.86 -8.51
N PHE A 335 18.92 12.47 -7.62
CA PHE A 335 18.64 13.90 -7.66
C PHE A 335 19.83 14.66 -7.05
N VAL A 336 20.53 15.45 -7.87
CA VAL A 336 21.75 16.18 -7.48
C VAL A 336 21.43 17.66 -7.53
N GLY A 337 21.58 18.37 -6.40
CA GLY A 337 21.58 19.84 -6.38
C GLY A 337 22.89 20.45 -6.90
N ASP A 338 23.92 19.61 -7.07
CA ASP A 338 25.26 19.98 -7.51
C ASP A 338 25.58 19.48 -8.92
N VAL A 339 26.53 20.16 -9.58
CA VAL A 339 26.89 19.97 -11.00
C VAL A 339 27.64 18.65 -11.26
N GLN A 340 28.03 17.89 -10.22
CA GLN A 340 28.73 16.61 -10.35
C GLN A 340 28.23 15.58 -9.32
N LEU A 341 27.97 14.35 -9.78
CA LEU A 341 27.75 13.20 -8.90
C LEU A 341 29.07 12.83 -8.22
N SER A 342 29.08 12.67 -6.90
CA SER A 342 30.23 12.20 -6.12
C SER A 342 30.07 10.71 -5.81
N SER A 343 31.12 9.91 -6.09
CA SER A 343 31.12 8.46 -5.82
C SER A 343 31.01 8.16 -4.32
N TRP A 344 31.56 9.02 -3.45
CA TRP A 344 31.48 8.87 -2.00
C TRP A 344 30.07 9.13 -1.49
N ASP A 345 29.43 10.18 -2.00
CA ASP A 345 28.09 10.58 -1.58
C ASP A 345 27.02 9.56 -2.01
N GLY A 346 27.14 9.00 -3.22
CA GLY A 346 26.27 7.89 -3.62
C GLY A 346 26.67 6.53 -3.03
N LEU A 347 27.86 6.36 -2.44
CA LEU A 347 28.17 5.18 -1.60
C LEU A 347 27.54 5.33 -0.20
N MET A 348 27.42 6.56 0.29
CA MET A 348 26.83 6.89 1.60
C MET A 348 25.31 7.10 1.55
N GLY A 349 24.69 7.14 0.37
CA GLY A 349 23.23 7.28 0.21
C GLY A 349 22.72 8.70 0.16
N ALA A 350 23.60 9.68 -0.07
CA ALA A 350 23.30 11.10 0.13
C ALA A 350 22.47 11.75 -1.00
N TYR A 351 22.11 10.99 -2.05
CA TYR A 351 21.25 11.49 -3.12
C TYR A 351 19.86 10.88 -3.04
N PRO A 352 18.77 11.66 -3.10
CA PRO A 352 17.46 11.06 -3.20
C PRO A 352 17.28 10.35 -4.55
N SER A 353 16.84 9.09 -4.52
CA SER A 353 16.37 8.35 -5.69
C SER A 353 14.94 8.79 -5.97
N ARG A 354 14.68 9.32 -7.17
CA ARG A 354 13.33 9.66 -7.60
C ARG A 354 13.04 9.03 -8.94
N LEU A 355 11.78 8.66 -9.14
CA LEU A 355 11.30 8.14 -10.40
C LEU A 355 10.99 9.29 -11.36
N PHE A 356 11.76 9.41 -12.44
CA PHE A 356 11.50 10.38 -13.51
C PHE A 356 10.75 9.71 -14.66
N VAL A 357 9.87 10.50 -15.29
CA VAL A 357 9.17 10.12 -16.53
C VAL A 357 9.71 11.01 -17.65
N LEU A 358 10.39 10.39 -18.63
CA LEU A 358 11.13 11.09 -19.68
C LEU A 358 10.64 10.65 -21.07
N PRO A 359 10.55 11.57 -22.06
CA PRO A 359 10.38 11.18 -23.45
C PRO A 359 11.51 10.27 -23.95
N LEU A 360 11.17 9.22 -24.71
CA LEU A 360 12.18 8.30 -25.24
C LEU A 360 13.24 9.01 -26.10
N ALA A 361 12.83 10.00 -26.90
CA ALA A 361 13.75 10.75 -27.76
C ALA A 361 14.87 11.44 -26.95
N GLN A 362 14.55 12.00 -25.79
CA GLN A 362 15.54 12.62 -24.91
C GLN A 362 16.54 11.59 -24.37
N VAL A 363 16.06 10.43 -23.94
CA VAL A 363 16.91 9.34 -23.44
C VAL A 363 17.84 8.80 -24.53
N ILE A 364 17.33 8.68 -25.76
CA ILE A 364 18.15 8.33 -26.93
C ILE A 364 19.24 9.36 -27.14
N ASP A 365 18.90 10.64 -27.15
CA ASP A 365 19.87 11.72 -27.38
C ASP A 365 20.92 11.79 -26.26
N GLU A 366 20.50 11.72 -25.00
CA GLU A 366 21.37 11.71 -23.82
C GLU A 366 22.40 10.58 -23.90
N TYR A 367 21.97 9.34 -24.10
CA TYR A 367 22.90 8.22 -24.06
C TYR A 367 23.68 8.04 -25.36
N THR A 368 23.06 8.17 -26.54
CA THR A 368 23.73 7.85 -27.80
C THR A 368 24.55 9.00 -28.37
N LYS A 369 24.17 10.26 -28.10
CA LYS A 369 24.89 11.45 -28.62
C LYS A 369 25.77 12.11 -27.57
N THR A 370 25.28 12.27 -26.34
CA THR A 370 26.04 12.96 -25.29
C THR A 370 26.99 12.03 -24.56
N GLU A 371 26.52 10.87 -24.09
CA GLU A 371 27.37 9.90 -23.38
C GLU A 371 28.07 8.89 -24.29
N LEU A 372 27.68 8.82 -25.58
CA LEU A 372 28.20 7.91 -26.60
C LEU A 372 28.13 6.42 -26.18
N ARG A 373 26.97 6.00 -25.66
CA ARG A 373 26.66 4.67 -25.16
C ARG A 373 25.58 4.00 -26.02
N SER A 374 25.68 2.67 -26.16
CA SER A 374 24.62 1.87 -26.77
C SER A 374 23.37 1.82 -25.87
N LEU A 375 22.19 1.73 -26.50
CA LEU A 375 20.93 1.45 -25.83
C LEU A 375 20.35 0.13 -26.31
N ALA A 376 20.01 -0.75 -25.38
CA ALA A 376 19.30 -2.00 -25.63
C ALA A 376 17.88 -1.93 -25.03
N SER A 377 16.86 -2.29 -25.81
CA SER A 377 15.44 -2.32 -25.39
C SER A 377 14.92 -3.74 -25.50
N VAL A 378 14.73 -4.43 -24.38
CA VAL A 378 14.35 -5.84 -24.32
C VAL A 378 12.91 -5.99 -23.83
N PRO A 379 11.98 -6.56 -24.62
CA PRO A 379 10.59 -6.71 -24.19
C PRO A 379 10.42 -7.59 -22.95
N ILE A 380 9.68 -7.11 -21.96
CA ILE A 380 9.28 -7.88 -20.78
C ILE A 380 7.92 -8.51 -21.07
N LYS A 381 7.78 -9.81 -20.80
CA LYS A 381 6.50 -10.53 -20.99
C LYS A 381 5.58 -10.28 -19.78
N LEU A 382 4.77 -9.24 -19.88
CA LEU A 382 3.74 -8.90 -18.91
C LEU A 382 2.35 -9.08 -19.53
N SER A 383 1.41 -9.57 -18.72
CA SER A 383 -0.01 -9.58 -19.02
C SER A 383 -0.58 -8.16 -18.93
N ARG A 384 -1.81 -7.98 -19.44
CA ARG A 384 -2.45 -6.67 -19.44
C ARG A 384 -2.66 -6.10 -18.01
N PRO A 385 -3.16 -6.87 -17.03
CA PRO A 385 -3.28 -6.37 -15.66
C PRO A 385 -1.92 -6.01 -15.04
N GLU A 386 -0.85 -6.75 -15.36
CA GLU A 386 0.50 -6.43 -14.86
C GLU A 386 1.03 -5.11 -15.44
N ILE A 387 0.76 -4.83 -16.72
CA ILE A 387 1.13 -3.55 -17.34
C ILE A 387 0.35 -2.39 -16.69
N GLU A 388 -0.96 -2.57 -16.48
CA GLU A 388 -1.82 -1.56 -15.84
C GLU A 388 -1.39 -1.28 -14.40
N GLY A 389 -1.16 -2.33 -13.61
CA GLY A 389 -0.68 -2.21 -12.24
C GLY A 389 0.71 -1.56 -12.16
N LEU A 390 1.62 -1.89 -13.08
CA LEU A 390 2.93 -1.25 -13.16
C LEU A 390 2.82 0.25 -13.48
N VAL A 391 2.01 0.61 -14.46
CA VAL A 391 1.83 2.02 -14.87
C VAL A 391 1.17 2.82 -13.76
N GLN A 392 0.15 2.26 -13.12
CA GLN A 392 -0.53 2.87 -11.97
C GLN A 392 0.44 3.09 -10.81
N HIS A 393 1.18 2.05 -10.41
CA HIS A 393 2.10 2.15 -9.29
C HIS A 393 3.29 3.07 -9.62
N ALA A 394 3.77 3.09 -10.86
CA ALA A 394 4.78 4.06 -11.29
C ALA A 394 4.28 5.50 -11.18
N ALA A 395 3.01 5.77 -11.51
CA ALA A 395 2.42 7.09 -11.32
C ALA A 395 2.31 7.47 -9.84
N GLU A 396 1.92 6.53 -8.96
CA GLU A 396 1.93 6.76 -7.50
C GLU A 396 3.33 7.13 -7.02
N MET A 397 4.33 6.29 -7.31
CA MET A 397 5.72 6.47 -6.88
C MET A 397 6.34 7.74 -7.43
N HIS A 398 6.00 8.15 -8.65
CA HIS A 398 6.49 9.41 -9.24
C HIS A 398 6.13 10.64 -8.40
N TRP A 399 4.97 10.64 -7.73
CA TRP A 399 4.52 11.77 -6.92
C TRP A 399 4.79 11.61 -5.42
N SER A 400 4.88 10.39 -4.89
CA SER A 400 4.96 10.13 -3.46
C SER A 400 6.37 9.83 -2.93
N TYR A 401 7.28 9.35 -3.78
CA TYR A 401 8.54 8.76 -3.33
C TYR A 401 9.70 9.75 -3.26
N ASP A 402 10.37 9.77 -2.11
CA ASP A 402 11.66 10.44 -1.90
C ASP A 402 12.58 9.53 -1.07
N GLY A 403 13.20 8.52 -1.71
CA GLY A 403 14.08 7.54 -1.03
C GLY A 403 15.56 7.84 -1.20
N ASN A 404 16.44 7.12 -0.50
CA ASN A 404 17.89 7.32 -0.57
C ASN A 404 18.54 6.42 -1.66
N TYR A 405 19.26 7.01 -2.62
CA TYR A 405 19.98 6.34 -3.71
C TYR A 405 21.38 5.90 -3.27
N TYR A 406 21.70 4.62 -3.47
CA TYR A 406 23.03 4.06 -3.20
C TYR A 406 23.60 3.37 -4.44
N PHE A 407 24.84 3.66 -4.83
CA PHE A 407 25.49 3.10 -6.03
C PHE A 407 25.57 1.56 -6.03
N LEU A 408 25.69 0.92 -4.87
CA LEU A 408 25.92 -0.53 -4.75
C LEU A 408 24.70 -1.34 -4.25
N SER A 409 23.68 -0.69 -3.69
CA SER A 409 22.52 -1.37 -3.08
C SER A 409 21.19 -0.87 -3.66
N ASN A 410 20.76 0.35 -3.36
CA ASN A 410 19.55 0.95 -3.92
C ASN A 410 19.86 1.79 -5.16
N ASN A 411 20.25 1.12 -6.25
CA ASN A 411 20.53 1.75 -7.55
C ASN A 411 19.34 1.58 -8.52
N CYS A 412 19.46 2.11 -9.73
CA CYS A 412 18.39 2.08 -10.74
C CYS A 412 17.84 0.67 -11.05
N ALA A 413 18.69 -0.37 -11.05
CA ALA A 413 18.24 -1.74 -11.32
C ALA A 413 17.41 -2.31 -10.16
N VAL A 414 17.84 -2.02 -8.92
CA VAL A 414 17.13 -2.42 -7.71
C VAL A 414 15.79 -1.69 -7.59
N GLU A 415 15.76 -0.39 -7.85
CA GLU A 415 14.51 0.39 -7.84
C GLU A 415 13.54 -0.05 -8.94
N ASN A 416 14.04 -0.34 -10.16
CA ASN A 416 13.21 -0.92 -11.22
C ASN A 416 12.62 -2.28 -10.83
N LEU A 417 13.40 -3.13 -10.16
CA LEU A 417 12.91 -4.43 -9.70
C LEU A 417 11.87 -4.29 -8.58
N LYS A 418 12.07 -3.38 -7.62
CA LYS A 418 11.07 -3.05 -6.60
C LYS A 418 9.77 -2.55 -7.23
N LEU A 419 9.88 -1.62 -8.18
CA LEU A 419 8.75 -1.10 -8.95
C LEU A 419 8.02 -2.22 -9.71
N LEU A 420 8.75 -3.13 -10.35
CA LEU A 420 8.16 -4.28 -11.05
C LEU A 420 7.47 -5.24 -10.07
N ARG A 421 8.09 -5.59 -8.94
CA ARG A 421 7.49 -6.46 -7.92
C ARG A 421 6.19 -5.88 -7.38
N ALA A 422 6.21 -4.61 -6.96
CA ALA A 422 5.05 -3.94 -6.37
C ALA A 422 3.98 -3.58 -7.41
N GLY A 423 4.36 -3.19 -8.62
CA GLY A 423 3.42 -2.82 -9.69
C GLY A 423 2.73 -4.02 -10.33
N THR A 424 3.46 -5.12 -10.57
CA THR A 424 2.92 -6.28 -11.30
C THR A 424 2.36 -7.37 -10.39
N HIS A 425 2.83 -7.45 -9.14
CA HIS A 425 2.57 -8.58 -8.24
C HIS A 425 2.90 -9.95 -8.86
N ASN A 426 3.86 -10.00 -9.79
CA ASN A 426 4.22 -11.25 -10.45
C ASN A 426 5.06 -12.15 -9.50
N PRO A 427 4.60 -13.37 -9.17
CA PRO A 427 5.32 -14.25 -8.25
C PRO A 427 6.71 -14.67 -8.76
N LYS A 428 6.95 -14.62 -10.08
CA LYS A 428 8.26 -14.92 -10.67
C LYS A 428 9.32 -13.87 -10.36
N LEU A 429 8.91 -12.65 -9.99
CA LEU A 429 9.82 -11.55 -9.65
C LEU A 429 10.17 -11.49 -8.16
N VAL A 430 9.39 -12.15 -7.30
CA VAL A 430 9.60 -12.18 -5.83
C VAL A 430 10.97 -12.76 -5.48
N GLY A 431 11.37 -13.80 -6.20
CA GLY A 431 12.62 -14.52 -6.02
C GLY A 431 13.85 -13.88 -6.64
N LEU A 432 13.65 -12.99 -7.62
CA LEU A 432 14.72 -12.50 -8.48
C LEU A 432 15.66 -11.60 -7.68
N ASP A 433 16.82 -12.10 -7.28
CA ASP A 433 17.84 -11.35 -6.56
C ASP A 433 19.13 -11.42 -7.37
N SER A 434 19.43 -10.33 -8.08
CA SER A 434 20.61 -10.10 -8.96
C SER A 434 20.94 -11.21 -9.97
#